data_AF-A0A6A5FBL5-F1
#
_entry.id   AF-A0A6A5FBL5-F1
#
_cell.length_a   1.000
_cell.length_b   1.000
_cell.length_c   1.000
_cell.angle_alpha   90.00
_cell.angle_beta   90.00
_cell.angle_gamma   90.00
#
_symmetry.space_group_name_H-M   'P 1'
#
loop_
_entity.id
_entity.type
_entity.pdbx_description
1 polymer ?
#
loop_
_entity_poly.entity_id
_entity_poly.type
_entity_poly.pdbx_seq_one_letter_code
_entity_poly.pdbx_strand_id
1 'polypeptide(L)'
;MTSVLLQPHGDRLRPVAYFSAKLDPVAAGLPICLRAVAAAERALAASRDIVGYAPLTLLVPHAVSLILLEQKASHLSAARYLRYHIVLLDMPNVTVKRCTVLNPASLMPTPEDGEPHDCLAELAQTCTPRPDLSDTPLENPDLILYVDGSASRCPQTGQGQVGFAVVSDTETMIAKSLPNHLSAQAAELIALTEACKLADGSSVTIFTDSRYAFGVVHDFGALWKHRQFLKSDGKPILHHLINDLLTAILLPTWVAVCKCAAHTGAQDAVSRGNSHADIAAKAAARLPLTFDNLAHTAEDHFSLPESVIAMQTHATPQERQPWKTVGCTFNTGIWLGPDSKPCLPKHFFPHFAKLTHGLDHISKGGMVVAITQTWFTKGFTTLAE
;
A
#
# COMPACT_ATOMS: atom_id res chain seq x y z
N MET A 1 -17.37 -12.92 12.72
CA MET A 1 -18.54 -13.69 12.25
C MET A 1 -19.36 -14.06 13.47
N THR A 2 -20.65 -13.77 13.42
CA THR A 2 -21.66 -14.20 14.39
C THR A 2 -22.85 -14.74 13.59
N SER A 3 -23.35 -15.91 13.94
CA SER A 3 -24.48 -16.53 13.26
C SER A 3 -25.31 -17.37 14.22
N VAL A 4 -26.55 -17.65 13.81
CA VAL A 4 -27.47 -18.53 14.52
C VAL A 4 -27.96 -19.62 13.57
N LEU A 5 -27.94 -20.87 14.03
CA LEU A 5 -28.56 -21.99 13.34
C LEU A 5 -29.98 -22.15 13.87
N LEU A 6 -30.95 -22.11 12.97
CA LEU A 6 -32.37 -22.21 13.27
C LEU A 6 -32.93 -23.50 12.67
N GLN A 7 -33.93 -24.08 13.33
CA GLN A 7 -34.71 -25.21 12.81
C GLN A 7 -36.21 -24.90 12.92
N PRO A 8 -37.03 -25.32 11.94
CA PRO A 8 -38.49 -25.27 12.07
C PRO A 8 -38.99 -26.06 13.28
N HIS A 9 -39.85 -25.45 14.08
CA HIS A 9 -40.50 -26.08 15.22
C HIS A 9 -41.95 -25.56 15.32
N GLY A 10 -42.89 -26.30 14.74
CA GLY A 10 -44.24 -25.80 14.48
C GLY A 10 -44.19 -24.61 13.52
N ASP A 11 -44.90 -23.53 13.86
CA ASP A 11 -44.99 -22.31 13.03
C ASP A 11 -43.84 -21.31 13.28
N ARG A 12 -42.80 -21.70 14.02
CA ARG A 12 -41.70 -20.80 14.40
C ARG A 12 -40.34 -21.41 14.11
N LEU A 13 -39.36 -20.54 13.90
CA LEU A 13 -37.95 -20.92 13.87
C LEU A 13 -37.40 -20.92 15.30
N ARG A 14 -36.79 -22.05 15.72
CA ARG A 14 -36.15 -22.19 17.02
C ARG A 14 -34.63 -22.23 16.87
N PRO A 15 -33.88 -21.43 17.66
CA PRO A 15 -32.42 -21.55 17.71
C PRO A 15 -31.96 -22.92 18.21
N VAL A 16 -31.08 -23.54 17.43
CA VAL A 16 -30.39 -24.79 17.74
C VAL A 16 -29.00 -24.51 18.31
N ALA A 17 -28.29 -23.55 17.70
CA ALA A 17 -26.95 -23.17 18.12
C ALA A 17 -26.62 -21.72 17.73
N TYR A 18 -25.75 -21.09 18.51
CA TYR A 18 -25.14 -19.80 18.19
C TYR A 18 -23.65 -19.99 17.94
N PHE A 19 -23.13 -19.38 16.88
CA PHE A 19 -21.73 -19.45 16.51
C PHE A 19 -21.12 -18.06 16.50
N SER A 20 -19.89 -17.96 17.00
CA SER A 20 -19.08 -16.76 16.87
C SER A 20 -17.63 -17.15 16.62
N ALA A 21 -17.02 -16.55 15.59
CA ALA A 21 -15.61 -16.73 15.29
C ALA A 21 -15.00 -15.44 14.73
N LYS A 22 -13.75 -15.18 15.10
CA LYS A 22 -12.94 -14.15 14.42
C LYS A 22 -12.63 -14.62 13.01
N LEU A 23 -12.70 -13.70 12.06
CA LEU A 23 -12.19 -13.94 10.71
C LEU A 23 -10.65 -13.91 10.77
N ASP A 24 -10.00 -14.65 9.86
CA ASP A 24 -8.55 -14.58 9.73
C ASP A 24 -8.12 -13.15 9.33
N PRO A 25 -6.87 -12.73 9.61
CA PRO A 25 -6.43 -11.35 9.39
C PRO A 25 -6.68 -10.82 7.98
N VAL A 26 -6.54 -11.67 6.95
CA VAL A 26 -6.76 -11.26 5.56
C VAL A 26 -8.25 -11.03 5.30
N ALA A 27 -9.11 -11.94 5.76
CA ALA A 27 -10.55 -11.78 5.62
C ALA A 27 -11.05 -10.57 6.43
N ALA A 28 -10.52 -10.37 7.64
CA ALA A 28 -10.85 -9.22 8.48
C ALA A 28 -10.48 -7.87 7.83
N GLY A 29 -9.43 -7.86 7.00
CA GLY A 29 -9.01 -6.70 6.24
C GLY A 29 -9.75 -6.48 4.90
N LEU A 30 -10.79 -7.24 4.59
CA LEU A 30 -11.59 -7.03 3.37
C LEU A 30 -12.66 -5.92 3.59
N PRO A 31 -13.13 -5.26 2.52
CA PRO A 31 -14.34 -4.45 2.54
C PRO A 31 -15.54 -5.21 3.13
N ILE A 32 -16.52 -4.50 3.67
CA ILE A 32 -17.63 -5.09 4.44
C ILE A 32 -18.35 -6.19 3.65
N CYS A 33 -18.66 -5.95 2.37
CA CYS A 33 -19.35 -6.93 1.51
C CYS A 33 -18.53 -8.22 1.32
N LEU A 34 -17.22 -8.10 1.10
CA LEU A 34 -16.32 -9.26 0.95
C LEU A 34 -16.06 -9.97 2.30
N ARG A 35 -16.04 -9.21 3.41
CA ARG A 35 -16.07 -9.77 4.77
C ARG A 35 -17.32 -10.59 5.03
N ALA A 36 -18.47 -10.16 4.49
CA ALA A 36 -19.72 -10.91 4.61
C ALA A 36 -19.65 -12.26 3.88
N VAL A 37 -19.00 -12.33 2.71
CA VAL A 37 -18.73 -13.61 2.00
C VAL A 37 -17.88 -14.54 2.87
N ALA A 38 -16.79 -14.04 3.45
CA ALA A 38 -15.94 -14.83 4.33
C ALA A 38 -16.68 -15.28 5.62
N ALA A 39 -17.54 -14.41 6.17
CA ALA A 39 -18.37 -14.75 7.32
C ALA A 39 -19.43 -15.81 6.98
N ALA A 40 -20.04 -15.74 5.79
CA ALA A 40 -21.01 -16.71 5.30
C ALA A 40 -20.40 -18.11 5.17
N GLU A 41 -19.22 -18.23 4.54
CA GLU A 41 -18.50 -19.51 4.45
C GLU A 41 -18.14 -20.03 5.84
N ARG A 42 -17.65 -19.16 6.73
CA ARG A 42 -17.27 -19.57 8.09
C ARG A 42 -18.47 -20.03 8.91
N ALA A 43 -19.64 -19.43 8.72
CA ALA A 43 -20.89 -19.83 9.36
C ALA A 43 -21.31 -21.23 8.91
N LEU A 44 -21.30 -21.51 7.60
CA LEU A 44 -21.57 -22.85 7.06
C LEU A 44 -20.58 -23.89 7.57
N ALA A 45 -19.29 -23.55 7.59
CA ALA A 45 -18.26 -24.44 8.11
C ALA A 45 -18.47 -24.74 9.60
N ALA A 46 -18.97 -23.79 10.39
CA ALA A 46 -19.23 -23.99 11.82
C ALA A 46 -20.48 -24.84 12.08
N SER A 47 -21.52 -24.73 11.24
CA SER A 47 -22.76 -25.51 11.40
C SER A 47 -22.69 -26.90 10.76
N ARG A 48 -21.66 -27.20 9.97
CA ARG A 48 -21.56 -28.42 9.14
C ARG A 48 -21.72 -29.71 9.94
N ASP A 49 -21.11 -29.81 11.12
CA ASP A 49 -21.17 -31.03 11.93
C ASP A 49 -22.57 -31.28 12.52
N ILE A 50 -23.35 -30.22 12.72
CA ILE A 50 -24.73 -30.30 13.24
C ILE A 50 -25.71 -30.58 12.10
N VAL A 51 -25.56 -29.88 10.98
CA VAL A 51 -26.49 -29.96 9.84
C VAL A 51 -26.25 -31.22 9.00
N GLY A 52 -25.00 -31.70 8.94
CA GLY A 52 -24.60 -32.76 8.03
C GLY A 52 -24.88 -32.38 6.57
N TYR A 53 -25.56 -33.28 5.85
CA TYR A 53 -25.98 -33.07 4.46
C TYR A 53 -27.46 -32.65 4.32
N ALA A 54 -28.12 -32.26 5.41
CA ALA A 54 -29.49 -31.78 5.34
C ALA A 54 -29.59 -30.48 4.52
N PRO A 55 -30.74 -30.20 3.89
CA PRO A 55 -31.00 -28.94 3.23
C PRO A 55 -30.84 -27.76 4.20
N LEU A 56 -30.04 -26.77 3.81
CA LEU A 56 -29.70 -25.60 4.61
C LEU A 56 -29.89 -24.33 3.79
N THR A 57 -30.72 -23.42 4.29
CA THR A 57 -30.83 -22.07 3.74
C THR A 57 -29.97 -21.11 4.55
N LEU A 58 -28.96 -20.53 3.91
CA LEU A 58 -28.13 -19.50 4.53
C LEU A 58 -28.72 -18.12 4.22
N LEU A 59 -29.08 -17.40 5.28
CA LEU A 59 -29.56 -16.02 5.20
C LEU A 59 -28.43 -15.04 5.49
N VAL A 60 -28.16 -14.13 4.55
CA VAL A 60 -27.07 -13.15 4.69
C VAL A 60 -27.56 -11.74 4.31
N PRO A 61 -27.21 -10.67 5.06
CA PRO A 61 -27.58 -9.29 4.71
C PRO A 61 -27.02 -8.78 3.38
N HIS A 62 -25.87 -9.28 2.98
CA HIS A 62 -25.18 -8.93 1.74
C HIS A 62 -25.54 -9.91 0.61
N ALA A 63 -25.49 -9.42 -0.63
CA ALA A 63 -25.75 -10.19 -1.84
C ALA A 63 -24.57 -11.12 -2.21
N VAL A 64 -24.24 -12.07 -1.32
CA VAL A 64 -23.08 -12.97 -1.44
C VAL A 64 -23.02 -13.70 -2.79
N SER A 65 -24.16 -14.18 -3.28
CA SER A 65 -24.21 -14.89 -4.57
C SER A 65 -23.87 -13.97 -5.74
N LEU A 66 -24.41 -12.74 -5.77
CA LEU A 66 -24.09 -11.76 -6.81
C LEU A 66 -22.61 -11.35 -6.74
N ILE A 67 -22.08 -11.12 -5.54
CA ILE A 67 -20.65 -10.79 -5.36
C ILE A 67 -19.77 -11.89 -5.97
N LEU A 68 -20.05 -13.17 -5.69
CA LEU A 68 -19.23 -14.27 -6.20
C LEU A 68 -19.40 -14.51 -7.72
N LEU A 69 -20.56 -14.21 -8.29
CA LEU A 69 -20.84 -14.40 -9.71
C LEU A 69 -20.31 -13.25 -10.58
N GLU A 70 -20.45 -12.00 -10.11
CA GLU A 70 -20.12 -10.81 -10.90
C GLU A 70 -18.70 -10.31 -10.64
N GLN A 71 -18.21 -10.37 -9.40
CA GLN A 71 -16.83 -10.00 -9.10
C GLN A 71 -15.92 -11.20 -9.35
N LYS A 72 -15.31 -11.21 -10.54
CA LYS A 72 -14.17 -12.10 -10.85
C LYS A 72 -12.99 -11.78 -9.94
N ALA A 73 -12.95 -12.35 -8.74
CA ALA A 73 -11.77 -12.62 -7.91
C ALA A 73 -10.69 -11.51 -7.72
N SER A 74 -10.89 -10.26 -8.12
CA SER A 74 -9.82 -9.24 -8.12
C SER A 74 -9.26 -9.00 -6.71
N HIS A 75 -10.13 -9.08 -5.71
CA HIS A 75 -9.82 -8.76 -4.32
C HIS A 75 -9.71 -9.99 -3.40
N LEU A 76 -9.90 -11.20 -3.96
CA LEU A 76 -9.78 -12.49 -3.26
C LEU A 76 -8.68 -13.31 -3.91
N SER A 77 -7.85 -14.00 -3.13
CA SER A 77 -6.92 -14.96 -3.75
C SER A 77 -7.72 -16.07 -4.47
N ALA A 78 -7.17 -16.59 -5.57
CA ALA A 78 -7.82 -17.65 -6.35
C ALA A 78 -8.28 -18.83 -5.47
N ALA A 79 -7.45 -19.24 -4.51
CA ALA A 79 -7.78 -20.30 -3.56
C ALA A 79 -8.99 -19.95 -2.66
N ARG A 80 -9.13 -18.70 -2.21
CA ARG A 80 -10.28 -18.25 -1.42
C ARG A 80 -11.53 -18.14 -2.27
N TYR A 81 -11.40 -17.55 -3.45
CA TYR A 81 -12.50 -17.44 -4.40
C TYR A 81 -13.09 -18.81 -4.70
N LEU A 82 -12.25 -19.79 -5.09
CA LEU A 82 -12.69 -21.16 -5.35
C LEU A 82 -13.34 -21.80 -4.13
N ARG A 83 -12.73 -21.66 -2.94
CA ARG A 83 -13.32 -22.20 -1.70
C ARG A 83 -14.70 -21.59 -1.41
N TYR A 84 -14.85 -20.27 -1.54
CA TYR A 84 -16.11 -19.58 -1.28
C TYR A 84 -17.17 -19.98 -2.31
N HIS A 85 -16.80 -20.02 -3.59
CA HIS A 85 -17.68 -20.44 -4.67
C HIS A 85 -18.22 -21.86 -4.44
N ILE A 86 -17.33 -22.81 -4.15
CA ILE A 86 -17.72 -24.21 -3.93
C ILE A 86 -18.66 -24.35 -2.73
N VAL A 87 -18.33 -23.71 -1.60
CA VAL A 87 -19.10 -23.87 -0.36
C VAL A 87 -20.43 -23.13 -0.40
N LEU A 88 -20.51 -21.98 -1.07
CA LEU A 88 -21.69 -21.11 -1.04
C LEU A 88 -22.61 -21.29 -2.24
N LEU A 89 -22.08 -21.67 -3.42
CA LEU A 89 -22.86 -21.76 -4.66
C LEU A 89 -22.98 -23.18 -5.20
N ASP A 90 -21.93 -24.00 -5.11
CA ASP A 90 -21.92 -25.32 -5.74
C ASP A 90 -22.39 -26.46 -4.81
N MET A 91 -22.43 -26.25 -3.49
CA MET A 91 -22.89 -27.26 -2.54
C MET A 91 -24.40 -27.53 -2.71
N PRO A 92 -24.81 -28.76 -3.05
CA PRO A 92 -26.20 -29.06 -3.46
C PRO A 92 -27.21 -28.94 -2.32
N ASN A 93 -26.77 -29.09 -1.07
CA ASN A 93 -27.63 -28.96 0.10
C ASN A 93 -27.67 -27.53 0.67
N VAL A 94 -26.98 -26.57 0.05
CA VAL A 94 -26.90 -25.18 0.52
C VAL A 94 -27.64 -24.27 -0.46
N THR A 95 -28.49 -23.40 0.08
CA THR A 95 -29.13 -22.32 -0.69
C THR A 95 -28.83 -21.00 -0.01
N VAL A 96 -28.12 -20.10 -0.68
CA VAL A 96 -27.85 -18.77 -0.17
C VAL A 96 -28.99 -17.83 -0.58
N LYS A 97 -29.59 -17.17 0.40
CA LYS A 97 -30.61 -16.14 0.19
C LYS A 97 -30.23 -14.86 0.92
N ARG A 98 -30.60 -13.74 0.31
CA ARG A 98 -30.44 -12.43 0.92
C ARG A 98 -31.51 -12.21 1.98
N CYS A 99 -31.13 -11.63 3.12
CA CYS A 99 -32.04 -11.23 4.19
C CYS A 99 -31.57 -9.87 4.73
N THR A 100 -32.23 -8.78 4.33
CA THR A 100 -31.76 -7.40 4.50
C THR A 100 -31.63 -7.00 5.96
N VAL A 101 -32.55 -7.44 6.82
CA VAL A 101 -32.59 -7.04 8.23
C VAL A 101 -32.61 -8.26 9.16
N LEU A 102 -31.68 -8.24 10.12
CA LEU A 102 -31.61 -9.18 11.23
C LEU A 102 -31.77 -8.42 12.54
N ASN A 103 -32.50 -8.98 13.50
CA ASN A 103 -32.54 -8.42 14.85
C ASN A 103 -31.13 -8.52 15.49
N PRO A 104 -30.54 -7.41 15.99
CA PRO A 104 -29.17 -7.44 16.52
C PRO A 104 -28.96 -8.36 17.73
N ALA A 105 -29.99 -8.59 18.54
CA ALA A 105 -29.91 -9.43 19.73
C ALA A 105 -30.15 -10.91 19.42
N SER A 106 -31.14 -11.23 18.59
CA SER A 106 -31.50 -12.62 18.29
C SER A 106 -30.88 -13.19 17.02
N LEU A 107 -30.36 -12.33 16.14
CA LEU A 107 -29.87 -12.65 14.79
C LEU A 107 -30.92 -13.33 13.90
N MET A 108 -32.20 -13.15 14.21
CA MET A 108 -33.31 -13.70 13.42
C MET A 108 -33.79 -12.70 12.36
N PRO A 109 -34.29 -13.19 11.20
CA PRO A 109 -34.92 -12.35 10.18
C PRO A 109 -36.11 -11.59 10.76
N THR A 110 -36.23 -10.32 10.39
CA THR A 110 -37.43 -9.52 10.67
C THR A 110 -38.34 -9.49 9.43
N PRO A 111 -39.67 -9.35 9.60
CA PRO A 111 -40.61 -9.21 8.47
C PRO A 111 -40.45 -7.90 7.68
N GLU A 112 -39.78 -6.91 8.28
CA GLU A 112 -39.52 -5.62 7.64
C GLU A 112 -38.35 -5.76 6.66
N ASP A 113 -38.65 -5.62 5.37
CA ASP A 113 -37.65 -5.49 4.32
C ASP A 113 -37.08 -4.07 4.39
N GLY A 114 -35.99 -3.90 5.13
CA GLY A 114 -35.18 -2.68 5.06
C GLY A 114 -34.55 -2.50 3.68
N GLU A 115 -34.08 -1.28 3.40
CA GLU A 115 -33.48 -0.95 2.11
C GLU A 115 -32.29 -1.87 1.76
N PRO A 116 -32.30 -2.54 0.59
CA PRO A 116 -31.23 -3.45 0.22
C PRO A 116 -29.93 -2.70 -0.07
N HIS A 117 -28.93 -2.88 0.78
CA HIS A 117 -27.55 -2.42 0.53
C HIS A 117 -27.00 -2.90 -0.83
N ASP A 118 -26.62 -1.98 -1.72
CA ASP A 118 -26.00 -2.33 -3.00
C ASP A 118 -24.53 -2.75 -2.80
N CYS A 119 -24.32 -4.05 -2.70
CA CYS A 119 -23.00 -4.61 -2.45
C CYS A 119 -22.03 -4.38 -3.61
N LEU A 120 -22.54 -4.30 -4.84
CA LEU A 120 -21.69 -4.20 -6.03
C LEU A 120 -21.23 -2.76 -6.22
N ALA A 121 -22.14 -1.79 -6.05
CA ALA A 121 -21.78 -0.37 -6.05
C ALA A 121 -20.78 -0.04 -4.93
N GLU A 122 -21.00 -0.55 -3.72
CA GLU A 122 -20.07 -0.36 -2.59
C GLU A 122 -18.69 -0.93 -2.89
N LEU A 123 -18.62 -2.15 -3.46
CA LEU A 123 -17.35 -2.78 -3.80
C LEU A 123 -16.64 -2.06 -4.94
N ALA A 124 -17.37 -1.58 -5.95
CA ALA A 124 -16.79 -0.77 -7.01
C ALA A 124 -16.14 0.50 -6.45
N GLN A 125 -16.81 1.18 -5.51
CA GLN A 125 -16.30 2.39 -4.86
C GLN A 125 -15.12 2.12 -3.91
N THR A 126 -15.17 1.02 -3.16
CA THR A 126 -14.20 0.74 -2.07
C THR A 126 -12.94 0.03 -2.56
N CYS A 127 -13.05 -0.78 -3.62
CA CYS A 127 -11.96 -1.65 -4.05
C CYS A 127 -11.12 -1.10 -5.21
N THR A 128 -11.58 -0.04 -5.88
CA THR A 128 -10.80 0.68 -6.89
C THR A 128 -10.19 1.94 -6.25
N PRO A 129 -8.96 2.34 -6.60
CA PRO A 129 -8.41 3.61 -6.14
C PRO A 129 -9.26 4.79 -6.63
N ARG A 130 -9.93 4.61 -7.76
CA ARG A 130 -10.73 5.59 -8.47
C ARG A 130 -11.81 4.88 -9.31
N PRO A 131 -13.08 5.31 -9.28
CA PRO A 131 -14.17 4.63 -9.98
C PRO A 131 -14.09 4.67 -11.52
N ASP A 132 -13.44 5.70 -12.09
CA ASP A 132 -13.27 5.89 -13.55
C ASP A 132 -11.96 5.33 -14.11
N LEU A 133 -11.18 4.61 -13.29
CA LEU A 133 -9.95 3.96 -13.73
C LEU A 133 -10.27 2.80 -14.71
N SER A 134 -9.74 2.90 -15.92
CA SER A 134 -9.91 1.88 -16.96
C SER A 134 -8.66 1.02 -17.15
N ASP A 135 -8.84 -0.27 -17.45
CA ASP A 135 -7.78 -1.17 -17.95
C ASP A 135 -7.68 -1.16 -19.48
N THR A 136 -8.62 -0.49 -20.16
CA THR A 136 -8.66 -0.30 -21.60
C THR A 136 -8.26 1.13 -21.98
N PRO A 137 -7.53 1.33 -23.10
CA PRO A 137 -7.11 2.65 -23.55
C PRO A 137 -8.29 3.61 -23.73
N LEU A 138 -8.10 4.88 -23.35
CA LEU A 138 -9.11 5.93 -23.56
C LEU A 138 -9.23 6.28 -25.06
N GLU A 139 -10.40 6.72 -25.47
CA GLU A 139 -10.59 7.31 -26.80
C GLU A 139 -10.09 8.76 -26.81
N ASN A 140 -9.13 9.06 -27.68
CA ASN A 140 -8.54 10.40 -27.86
C ASN A 140 -8.07 11.08 -26.54
N PRO A 141 -7.18 10.44 -25.75
CA PRO A 141 -6.63 11.08 -24.56
C PRO A 141 -5.70 12.24 -24.93
N ASP A 142 -5.55 13.20 -24.01
CA ASP A 142 -4.58 14.29 -24.14
C ASP A 142 -3.15 13.75 -24.18
N LEU A 143 -2.89 12.67 -23.42
CA LEU A 143 -1.58 12.05 -23.29
C LEU A 143 -1.63 10.52 -23.48
N ILE A 144 -0.66 10.01 -24.24
CA ILE A 144 -0.34 8.58 -24.30
C ILE A 144 1.08 8.42 -23.78
N LEU A 145 1.23 7.72 -22.66
CA LEU A 145 2.49 7.54 -21.96
C LEU A 145 2.84 6.05 -21.84
N TYR A 146 4.13 5.76 -21.88
CA TYR A 146 4.72 4.45 -21.64
C TYR A 146 5.71 4.58 -20.49
N VAL A 147 5.64 3.66 -19.53
CA VAL A 147 6.48 3.68 -18.33
C VAL A 147 7.24 2.37 -18.17
N ASP A 148 8.47 2.49 -17.69
CA ASP A 148 9.31 1.34 -17.35
C ASP A 148 10.28 1.70 -16.21
N GLY A 149 10.59 0.72 -15.37
CA GLY A 149 11.59 0.75 -14.31
C GLY A 149 12.63 -0.35 -14.48
N SER A 150 13.89 0.05 -14.63
CA SER A 150 15.03 -0.88 -14.78
C SER A 150 15.86 -0.97 -13.50
N ALA A 151 16.22 -2.19 -13.11
CA ALA A 151 17.25 -2.44 -12.09
C ALA A 151 18.22 -3.53 -12.56
N SER A 152 19.52 -3.22 -12.56
CA SER A 152 20.59 -4.13 -12.96
C SER A 152 21.84 -3.92 -12.11
N ARG A 153 22.87 -4.75 -12.28
CA ARG A 153 24.18 -4.54 -11.64
C ARG A 153 25.20 -4.13 -12.69
N CYS A 154 25.99 -3.12 -12.37
CA CYS A 154 27.13 -2.70 -13.18
C CYS A 154 28.17 -3.84 -13.24
N PRO A 155 28.52 -4.38 -14.43
CA PRO A 155 29.51 -5.45 -14.53
C PRO A 155 30.92 -5.04 -14.08
N GLN A 156 31.28 -3.76 -14.19
CA GLN A 156 32.61 -3.28 -13.82
C GLN A 156 32.75 -2.99 -12.31
N THR A 157 31.73 -2.38 -11.69
CA THR A 157 31.82 -1.93 -10.28
C THR A 157 31.03 -2.80 -9.30
N GLY A 158 30.16 -3.68 -9.80
CA GLY A 158 29.27 -4.51 -8.99
C GLY A 158 28.10 -3.75 -8.33
N GLN A 159 28.05 -2.43 -8.48
CA GLN A 159 27.04 -1.56 -7.88
C GLN A 159 25.69 -1.68 -8.61
N GLY A 160 24.59 -1.46 -7.87
CA GLY A 160 23.25 -1.39 -8.44
C GLY A 160 23.08 -0.18 -9.36
N GLN A 161 22.49 -0.41 -10.52
CA GLN A 161 22.08 0.59 -11.51
C GLN A 161 20.57 0.53 -11.62
N VAL A 162 19.89 1.54 -11.08
CA VAL A 162 18.44 1.60 -11.02
C VAL A 162 17.99 2.91 -11.65
N GLY A 163 16.92 2.88 -12.43
CA GLY A 163 16.39 4.06 -13.10
C GLY A 163 14.98 3.79 -13.61
N PHE A 164 14.28 4.86 -13.93
CA PHE A 164 12.94 4.79 -14.50
C PHE A 164 12.82 5.77 -15.67
N ALA A 165 11.83 5.54 -16.52
CA ALA A 165 11.45 6.49 -17.55
C ALA A 165 9.93 6.57 -17.74
N VAL A 166 9.50 7.74 -18.18
CA VAL A 166 8.17 8.05 -18.71
C VAL A 166 8.39 8.64 -20.09
N VAL A 167 7.84 8.00 -21.12
CA VAL A 167 8.01 8.43 -22.51
C VAL A 167 6.65 8.59 -23.17
N SER A 168 6.55 9.48 -24.14
CA SER A 168 5.43 9.54 -25.08
C SER A 168 5.75 8.70 -26.33
N ASP A 169 4.85 8.72 -27.32
CA ASP A 169 5.10 8.11 -28.63
C ASP A 169 6.34 8.67 -29.36
N THR A 170 6.77 9.90 -29.02
CA THR A 170 7.80 10.62 -29.77
C THR A 170 9.01 11.02 -28.95
N GLU A 171 8.85 11.26 -27.65
CA GLU A 171 9.92 11.82 -26.81
C GLU A 171 9.99 11.19 -25.43
N THR A 172 11.18 11.25 -24.82
CA THR A 172 11.36 10.89 -23.41
C THR A 172 10.99 12.08 -22.55
N MET A 173 9.87 11.98 -21.81
CA MET A 173 9.35 13.06 -20.96
C MET A 173 10.15 13.16 -19.66
N ILE A 174 10.40 12.01 -19.03
CA ILE A 174 11.15 11.90 -17.78
C ILE A 174 12.06 10.67 -17.88
N ALA A 175 13.32 10.82 -17.50
CA ALA A 175 14.25 9.70 -17.33
C ALA A 175 15.24 10.07 -16.24
N LYS A 176 15.25 9.31 -15.13
CA LYS A 176 16.08 9.61 -13.96
C LYS A 176 16.72 8.36 -13.36
N SER A 177 17.94 8.53 -12.84
CA SER A 177 18.62 7.52 -12.03
C SER A 177 18.01 7.46 -10.63
N LEU A 178 17.94 6.26 -10.08
CA LEU A 178 17.36 5.96 -8.77
C LEU A 178 18.40 5.34 -7.84
N PRO A 179 18.22 5.47 -6.51
CA PRO A 179 19.13 4.87 -5.54
C PRO A 179 19.36 3.38 -5.81
N ASN A 180 20.63 2.98 -5.73
CA ASN A 180 21.10 1.63 -6.09
C ASN A 180 20.52 0.49 -5.23
N HIS A 181 19.89 0.79 -4.10
CA HIS A 181 19.25 -0.17 -3.21
C HIS A 181 17.80 -0.52 -3.62
N LEU A 182 17.21 0.23 -4.55
CA LEU A 182 15.85 -0.02 -5.03
C LEU A 182 15.78 -1.24 -5.96
N SER A 183 14.63 -1.91 -5.95
CA SER A 183 14.36 -3.06 -6.84
C SER A 183 13.74 -2.59 -8.16
N ALA A 184 13.71 -3.48 -9.17
CA ALA A 184 12.99 -3.23 -10.41
C ALA A 184 11.51 -2.89 -10.15
N GLN A 185 10.85 -3.65 -9.26
CA GLN A 185 9.46 -3.39 -8.86
C GLN A 185 9.27 -2.00 -8.22
N ALA A 186 10.24 -1.52 -7.45
CA ALA A 186 10.17 -0.18 -6.89
C ALA A 186 10.33 0.90 -7.97
N ALA A 187 11.27 0.71 -8.91
CA ALA A 187 11.46 1.61 -10.05
C ALA A 187 10.19 1.71 -10.92
N GLU A 188 9.50 0.59 -11.14
CA GLU A 188 8.24 0.52 -11.90
C GLU A 188 7.11 1.30 -11.22
N LEU A 189 6.99 1.19 -9.90
CA LEU A 189 6.02 1.99 -9.14
C LEU A 189 6.34 3.49 -9.22
N ILE A 190 7.62 3.85 -9.14
CA ILE A 190 8.07 5.25 -9.28
C ILE A 190 7.75 5.76 -10.70
N ALA A 191 8.04 4.97 -11.74
CA ALA A 191 7.76 5.32 -13.13
C ALA A 191 6.28 5.66 -13.34
N LEU A 192 5.40 4.78 -12.85
CA LEU A 192 3.96 4.97 -12.95
C LEU A 192 3.47 6.17 -12.11
N THR A 193 4.04 6.36 -10.92
CA THR A 193 3.73 7.51 -10.05
C THR A 193 4.07 8.84 -10.73
N GLU A 194 5.26 8.93 -11.34
CA GLU A 194 5.70 10.13 -12.04
C GLU A 194 4.90 10.38 -13.32
N ALA A 195 4.46 9.33 -14.03
CA ALA A 195 3.55 9.49 -15.17
C ALA A 195 2.18 10.04 -14.74
N CYS A 196 1.62 9.59 -13.62
CA CYS A 196 0.39 10.16 -13.08
C CYS A 196 0.54 11.63 -12.67
N LYS A 197 1.67 12.01 -12.07
CA LYS A 197 1.97 13.42 -11.74
C LYS A 197 2.13 14.29 -12.99
N LEU A 198 2.78 13.77 -14.03
CA LEU A 198 2.96 14.48 -15.30
C LEU A 198 1.62 14.74 -16.00
N ALA A 199 0.63 13.88 -15.79
CA ALA A 199 -0.70 13.99 -16.35
C ALA A 199 -1.71 14.74 -15.45
N ASP A 200 -1.26 15.48 -14.43
CA ASP A 200 -2.14 16.27 -13.56
C ASP A 200 -3.08 17.18 -14.38
N GLY A 201 -4.38 17.09 -14.09
CA GLY A 201 -5.41 17.85 -14.80
C GLY A 201 -5.71 17.40 -16.25
N SER A 202 -5.05 16.38 -16.79
CA SER A 202 -5.20 15.93 -18.18
C SER A 202 -5.74 14.50 -18.29
N SER A 203 -6.31 14.14 -19.44
CA SER A 203 -6.72 12.76 -19.73
C SER A 203 -5.54 11.94 -20.26
N VAL A 204 -5.29 10.76 -19.68
CA VAL A 204 -4.08 9.99 -19.99
C VAL A 204 -4.35 8.49 -20.13
N THR A 205 -3.71 7.87 -21.12
CA THR A 205 -3.52 6.41 -21.18
C THR A 205 -2.06 6.09 -20.89
N ILE A 206 -1.80 5.31 -19.83
CA ILE A 206 -0.47 4.90 -19.41
C ILE A 206 -0.30 3.40 -19.65
N PHE A 207 0.69 3.02 -20.45
CA PHE A 207 1.06 1.63 -20.68
C PHE A 207 2.22 1.21 -19.78
N THR A 208 2.09 0.04 -19.16
CA THR A 208 3.15 -0.58 -18.33
C THR A 208 3.29 -2.07 -18.64
N ASP A 209 4.53 -2.53 -18.79
CA ASP A 209 4.84 -3.95 -18.91
C ASP A 209 5.04 -4.65 -17.56
N SER A 210 4.92 -3.91 -16.45
CA SER A 210 4.94 -4.44 -15.09
C SER A 210 3.59 -5.01 -14.64
N ARG A 211 3.51 -6.34 -14.43
CA ARG A 211 2.29 -6.95 -13.83
C ARG A 211 2.09 -6.50 -12.40
N TYR A 212 3.18 -6.18 -11.70
CA TYR A 212 3.15 -5.73 -10.32
C TYR A 212 2.56 -4.32 -10.23
N ALA A 213 3.08 -3.33 -10.98
CA ALA A 213 2.55 -1.97 -10.96
C ALA A 213 1.09 -1.91 -11.40
N PHE A 214 0.73 -2.63 -12.47
CA PHE A 214 -0.67 -2.79 -12.90
C PHE A 214 -1.55 -3.36 -11.78
N GLY A 215 -1.11 -4.43 -11.11
CA GLY A 215 -1.86 -5.04 -10.01
C GLY A 215 -2.00 -4.16 -8.77
N VAL A 216 -1.03 -3.29 -8.48
CA VAL A 216 -1.16 -2.30 -7.41
C VAL A 216 -2.32 -1.35 -7.69
N VAL A 217 -2.48 -0.92 -8.93
CA VAL A 217 -3.52 0.02 -9.32
C VAL A 217 -4.90 -0.64 -9.47
N HIS A 218 -4.97 -1.81 -10.11
CA HIS A 218 -6.26 -2.44 -10.44
C HIS A 218 -6.74 -3.49 -9.43
N ASP A 219 -5.84 -4.28 -8.86
CA ASP A 219 -6.22 -5.47 -8.10
C ASP A 219 -6.20 -5.23 -6.58
N PHE A 220 -5.22 -4.45 -6.07
CA PHE A 220 -4.86 -4.50 -4.65
C PHE A 220 -4.72 -3.17 -3.93
N GLY A 221 -4.55 -2.04 -4.62
CA GLY A 221 -4.13 -0.77 -4.03
C GLY A 221 -5.09 -0.22 -2.99
N ALA A 222 -6.36 -0.06 -3.34
CA ALA A 222 -7.39 0.41 -2.42
C ALA A 222 -7.58 -0.55 -1.23
N LEU A 223 -7.50 -1.86 -1.51
CA LEU A 223 -7.59 -2.89 -0.48
C LEU A 223 -6.44 -2.86 0.52
N TRP A 224 -5.21 -2.60 0.07
CA TRP A 224 -4.05 -2.42 0.95
C TRP A 224 -4.17 -1.15 1.78
N LYS A 225 -4.66 -0.04 1.20
CA LYS A 225 -4.97 1.17 1.96
C LYS A 225 -5.98 0.90 3.09
N HIS A 226 -7.04 0.15 2.80
CA HIS A 226 -8.02 -0.29 3.80
C HIS A 226 -7.44 -1.22 4.89
N ARG A 227 -6.38 -1.97 4.56
CA ARG A 227 -5.65 -2.85 5.48
C ARG A 227 -4.49 -2.17 6.21
N GLN A 228 -4.35 -0.84 6.09
CA GLN A 228 -3.18 -0.11 6.59
C GLN A 228 -1.85 -0.70 6.09
N PHE A 229 -1.85 -1.23 4.87
CA PHE A 229 -0.71 -1.85 4.19
C PHE A 229 -0.05 -3.02 4.94
N LEU A 230 -0.83 -3.77 5.72
CA LEU A 230 -0.36 -4.96 6.42
C LEU A 230 -0.52 -6.23 5.58
N LYS A 231 0.52 -7.07 5.56
CA LYS A 231 0.49 -8.44 5.05
C LYS A 231 -0.29 -9.36 6.01
N SER A 232 -0.60 -10.57 5.55
CA SER A 232 -1.29 -11.61 6.33
C SER A 232 -0.57 -12.03 7.62
N ASP A 233 0.75 -11.82 7.69
CA ASP A 233 1.59 -12.07 8.86
C ASP A 233 1.76 -10.84 9.77
N GLY A 234 1.06 -9.74 9.47
CA GLY A 234 1.14 -8.48 10.21
C GLY A 234 2.34 -7.60 9.87
N LYS A 235 3.19 -7.98 8.89
CA LYS A 235 4.31 -7.14 8.45
C LYS A 235 3.87 -6.09 7.44
N PRO A 236 4.46 -4.88 7.44
CA PRO A 236 4.14 -3.87 6.46
C PRO A 236 4.61 -4.27 5.05
N ILE A 237 3.82 -3.90 4.04
CA ILE A 237 4.23 -3.81 2.63
C ILE A 237 5.02 -2.51 2.47
N LEU A 238 5.94 -2.42 1.49
CA LEU A 238 6.72 -1.19 1.20
C LEU A 238 5.76 0.02 1.07
N HIS A 239 5.65 0.80 2.14
CA HIS A 239 4.44 1.58 2.43
C HIS A 239 4.33 2.86 1.60
N HIS A 240 5.44 3.58 1.41
CA HIS A 240 5.41 4.92 0.82
C HIS A 240 5.17 4.89 -0.69
N LEU A 241 5.92 4.10 -1.47
CA LEU A 241 5.78 4.07 -2.94
C LEU A 241 4.37 3.70 -3.41
N ILE A 242 3.73 2.76 -2.71
CA ILE A 242 2.35 2.36 -3.03
C ILE A 242 1.39 3.51 -2.67
N ASN A 243 1.56 4.13 -1.50
CA ASN A 243 0.72 5.25 -1.10
C ASN A 243 0.89 6.46 -2.03
N ASP A 244 2.10 6.74 -2.47
CA ASP A 244 2.43 7.81 -3.40
C ASP A 244 1.76 7.56 -4.75
N LEU A 245 1.84 6.33 -5.27
CA LEU A 245 1.14 5.92 -6.48
C LEU A 245 -0.38 6.07 -6.36
N LEU A 246 -0.96 5.58 -5.26
CA LEU A 246 -2.41 5.67 -5.02
C LEU A 246 -2.90 7.09 -4.78
N THR A 247 -2.01 8.01 -4.42
CA THR A 247 -2.32 9.43 -4.32
C THR A 247 -2.17 10.09 -5.70
N ALA A 248 -1.09 9.80 -6.42
CA ALA A 248 -0.79 10.36 -7.72
C ALA A 248 -1.83 9.97 -8.78
N ILE A 249 -2.38 8.75 -8.72
CA ILE A 249 -3.40 8.29 -9.68
C ILE A 249 -4.71 9.10 -9.64
N LEU A 250 -4.91 9.89 -8.60
CA LEU A 250 -6.06 10.79 -8.46
C LEU A 250 -5.85 12.14 -9.17
N LEU A 251 -4.61 12.47 -9.58
CA LEU A 251 -4.26 13.76 -10.19
C LEU A 251 -4.81 13.94 -11.62
N PRO A 252 -4.73 12.94 -12.53
CA PRO A 252 -5.29 13.09 -13.87
C PRO A 252 -6.80 13.32 -13.84
N THR A 253 -7.38 13.95 -14.87
CA THR A 253 -8.83 14.10 -14.98
C THR A 253 -9.50 12.77 -15.35
N TRP A 254 -8.89 12.04 -16.28
CA TRP A 254 -9.27 10.68 -16.67
C TRP A 254 -8.00 9.83 -16.84
N VAL A 255 -8.03 8.58 -16.37
CA VAL A 255 -6.85 7.72 -16.43
C VAL A 255 -7.20 6.29 -16.84
N ALA A 256 -6.50 5.79 -17.86
CA ALA A 256 -6.40 4.38 -18.16
C ALA A 256 -4.99 3.88 -17.87
N VAL A 257 -4.85 2.79 -17.10
CA VAL A 257 -3.57 2.10 -16.89
C VAL A 257 -3.66 0.73 -17.55
N CYS A 258 -2.96 0.57 -18.67
CA CYS A 258 -3.08 -0.60 -19.54
C CYS A 258 -1.85 -1.50 -19.44
N LYS A 259 -2.10 -2.80 -19.31
CA LYS A 259 -1.03 -3.81 -19.36
C LYS A 259 -0.62 -4.07 -20.80
N CYS A 260 0.65 -3.84 -21.14
CA CYS A 260 1.23 -4.28 -22.40
C CYS A 260 2.09 -5.55 -22.20
N ALA A 261 2.35 -6.29 -23.29
CA ALA A 261 3.23 -7.45 -23.25
C ALA A 261 4.70 -7.01 -23.38
N ALA A 262 5.54 -7.49 -22.47
CA ALA A 262 6.97 -7.23 -22.53
C ALA A 262 7.62 -8.02 -23.69
N HIS A 263 8.63 -7.43 -24.34
CA HIS A 263 9.55 -8.10 -25.25
C HIS A 263 8.91 -8.87 -26.42
N THR A 264 7.83 -8.36 -27.00
CA THR A 264 7.12 -9.02 -28.11
C THR A 264 7.86 -8.96 -29.45
N GLY A 265 8.76 -7.98 -29.63
CA GLY A 265 9.42 -7.70 -30.92
C GLY A 265 8.47 -7.16 -32.01
N ALA A 266 7.20 -6.89 -31.64
CA ALA A 266 6.20 -6.35 -32.55
C ALA A 266 6.42 -4.85 -32.81
N GLN A 267 5.88 -4.37 -33.92
CA GLN A 267 6.08 -2.99 -34.42
C GLN A 267 4.83 -2.10 -34.26
N ASP A 268 3.80 -2.60 -33.57
CA ASP A 268 2.64 -1.80 -33.22
C ASP A 268 3.03 -0.63 -32.30
N ALA A 269 2.18 0.40 -32.22
CA ALA A 269 2.48 1.61 -31.45
C ALA A 269 2.80 1.29 -29.98
N VAL A 270 2.06 0.38 -29.36
CA VAL A 270 2.26 0.02 -27.95
C VAL A 270 3.60 -0.68 -27.74
N SER A 271 3.94 -1.64 -28.59
CA SER A 271 5.24 -2.32 -28.51
C SER A 271 6.43 -1.37 -28.76
N ARG A 272 6.28 -0.40 -29.67
CA ARG A 272 7.31 0.64 -29.92
C ARG A 272 7.47 1.57 -28.71
N GLY A 273 6.37 2.05 -28.15
CA GLY A 273 6.37 2.89 -26.94
C GLY A 273 6.98 2.17 -25.74
N ASN A 274 6.61 0.91 -25.49
CA ASN A 274 7.21 0.11 -24.42
C ASN A 274 8.72 -0.10 -24.62
N SER A 275 9.14 -0.40 -25.85
CA SER A 275 10.58 -0.55 -26.15
C SER A 275 11.35 0.76 -25.92
N HIS A 276 10.72 1.91 -26.24
CA HIS A 276 11.31 3.21 -25.98
C HIS A 276 11.45 3.47 -24.46
N ALA A 277 10.42 3.14 -23.67
CA ALA A 277 10.46 3.26 -22.21
C ALA A 277 11.58 2.39 -21.60
N ASP A 278 11.70 1.14 -22.02
CA ASP A 278 12.74 0.20 -21.56
C ASP A 278 14.16 0.73 -21.86
N ILE A 279 14.38 1.20 -23.08
CA ILE A 279 15.66 1.79 -23.49
C ILE A 279 15.97 3.04 -22.65
N ALA A 280 14.99 3.92 -22.46
CA ALA A 280 15.15 5.14 -21.69
C ALA A 280 15.43 4.85 -20.20
N ALA A 281 14.71 3.90 -19.60
CA ALA A 281 14.90 3.51 -18.20
C ALA A 281 16.29 2.85 -17.98
N LYS A 282 16.72 1.98 -18.90
CA LYS A 282 18.07 1.36 -18.88
C LYS A 282 19.18 2.40 -19.06
N ALA A 283 18.97 3.41 -19.91
CA ALA A 283 19.91 4.50 -20.09
C ALA A 283 19.98 5.36 -18.82
N ALA A 284 18.83 5.72 -18.24
CA ALA A 284 18.73 6.50 -17.01
C ALA A 284 19.41 5.80 -15.82
N ALA A 285 19.27 4.49 -15.71
CA ALA A 285 19.87 3.68 -14.64
C ALA A 285 21.41 3.74 -14.60
N ARG A 286 22.05 4.11 -15.72
CA ARG A 286 23.52 4.24 -15.84
C ARG A 286 24.02 5.64 -15.51
N LEU A 287 23.12 6.62 -15.40
CA LEU A 287 23.48 7.99 -15.05
C LEU A 287 23.84 8.08 -13.57
N PRO A 288 24.75 9.00 -13.18
CA PRO A 288 25.01 9.27 -11.77
C PRO A 288 23.74 9.76 -11.07
N LEU A 289 23.64 9.52 -9.77
CA LEU A 289 22.56 10.06 -8.95
C LEU A 289 22.64 11.59 -8.93
N THR A 290 21.60 12.27 -9.39
CA THR A 290 21.47 13.72 -9.23
C THR A 290 21.01 14.03 -7.80
N PHE A 291 21.56 15.08 -7.18
CA PHE A 291 21.30 15.44 -5.78
C PHE A 291 19.81 15.66 -5.46
N ASP A 292 18.97 16.03 -6.43
CA ASP A 292 17.50 16.12 -6.28
C ASP A 292 16.85 14.76 -5.93
N ASN A 293 17.49 13.63 -6.26
CA ASN A 293 16.92 12.29 -6.05
C ASN A 293 17.17 11.73 -4.65
N LEU A 294 17.87 12.45 -3.76
CA LEU A 294 18.04 12.08 -2.35
C LEU A 294 16.77 12.34 -1.52
N ALA A 295 15.84 13.17 -2.02
CA ALA A 295 14.62 13.55 -1.29
C ALA A 295 13.48 12.52 -1.38
N HIS A 296 13.52 11.55 -2.31
CA HIS A 296 12.37 10.67 -2.58
C HIS A 296 12.39 9.30 -1.89
N THR A 297 13.37 8.99 -1.03
CA THR A 297 13.41 7.67 -0.35
C THR A 297 13.82 7.70 1.13
N ALA A 298 13.74 8.85 1.80
CA ALA A 298 14.11 8.93 3.22
C ALA A 298 13.20 9.87 4.01
N GLU A 299 11.90 9.62 4.00
CA GLU A 299 11.01 10.12 5.07
C GLU A 299 10.30 8.93 5.74
N ASP A 300 11.08 8.12 6.44
CA ASP A 300 10.58 7.48 7.65
C ASP A 300 10.32 8.61 8.66
N HIS A 301 9.06 8.79 9.05
CA HIS A 301 8.56 9.82 9.95
C HIS A 301 9.53 10.24 11.07
N PHE A 302 10.32 11.26 10.76
CA PHE A 302 10.68 12.37 11.63
C PHE A 302 10.89 13.54 10.69
N SER A 303 9.84 14.35 10.48
CA SER A 303 10.06 15.67 9.88
C SER A 303 10.98 16.42 10.85
N LEU A 304 12.27 16.42 10.53
CA LEU A 304 13.24 17.23 11.26
C LEU A 304 12.75 18.67 11.16
N PRO A 305 12.60 19.37 12.29
CA PRO A 305 12.20 20.77 12.23
C PRO A 305 13.14 21.55 11.29
N GLU A 306 12.56 22.42 10.45
CA GLU A 306 13.27 23.13 9.36
C GLU A 306 14.48 23.97 9.82
N SER A 307 14.63 24.18 11.14
CA SER A 307 15.74 24.92 11.72
C SER A 307 16.27 24.30 13.01
N VAL A 308 17.54 24.59 13.31
CA VAL A 308 18.22 24.23 14.56
C VAL A 308 17.47 24.77 15.79
N ILE A 309 16.89 25.96 15.68
CA ILE A 309 16.06 26.57 16.73
C ILE A 309 14.88 25.65 17.06
N ALA A 310 14.17 25.21 16.03
CA ALA A 310 13.01 24.36 16.18
C ALA A 310 13.38 22.97 16.72
N MET A 311 14.52 22.39 16.31
CA MET A 311 15.05 21.17 16.93
C MET A 311 15.28 21.34 18.43
N GLN A 312 15.92 22.42 18.86
CA GLN A 312 16.27 22.63 20.27
C GLN A 312 15.09 22.93 21.20
N THR A 313 13.89 23.20 20.65
CA THR A 313 12.67 23.28 21.45
C THR A 313 12.32 21.94 22.12
N HIS A 314 12.73 20.81 21.54
CA HIS A 314 12.53 19.47 22.08
C HIS A 314 13.46 19.11 23.24
N ALA A 315 14.47 19.94 23.54
CA ALA A 315 15.33 19.75 24.70
C ALA A 315 14.58 20.13 25.99
N THR A 316 14.41 19.16 26.90
CA THR A 316 13.72 19.39 28.17
C THR A 316 14.54 20.31 29.09
N PRO A 317 13.91 21.00 30.07
CA PRO A 317 14.66 21.81 31.04
C PRO A 317 15.71 21.00 31.81
N GLN A 318 15.45 19.72 32.10
CA GLN A 318 16.39 18.82 32.76
C GLN A 318 17.62 18.50 31.91
N GLU A 319 17.47 18.53 30.58
CA GLU A 319 18.56 18.30 29.62
C GLU A 319 19.43 19.54 29.41
N ARG A 320 18.82 20.73 29.47
CA ARG A 320 19.54 22.02 29.33
C ARG A 320 20.42 22.35 30.53
N GLN A 321 20.14 21.79 31.71
CA GLN A 321 20.98 21.99 32.91
C GLN A 321 22.40 21.45 32.71
N PRO A 322 22.61 20.19 32.26
CA PRO A 322 23.91 19.67 31.85
C PRO A 322 24.63 20.47 30.75
N TRP A 323 23.90 21.11 29.84
CA TRP A 323 24.53 21.94 28.81
C TRP A 323 25.16 23.20 29.43
N LYS A 324 24.45 23.84 30.35
CA LYS A 324 24.95 25.01 31.09
C LYS A 324 26.19 24.68 31.92
N THR A 325 26.23 23.51 32.57
CA THR A 325 27.38 23.11 33.40
C THR A 325 28.65 22.83 32.60
N VAL A 326 28.52 22.52 31.30
CA VAL A 326 29.64 22.24 30.40
C VAL A 326 30.04 23.47 29.56
N GLY A 327 29.46 24.64 29.84
CA GLY A 327 29.82 25.90 29.18
C GLY A 327 29.09 26.16 27.86
N CYS A 328 27.94 25.51 27.61
CA CYS A 328 27.11 25.84 26.45
C CYS A 328 26.44 27.20 26.65
N THR A 329 26.43 28.03 25.61
CA THR A 329 25.85 29.38 25.62
C THR A 329 24.59 29.44 24.77
N PHE A 330 23.66 30.33 25.12
CA PHE A 330 22.44 30.56 24.34
C PHE A 330 22.55 31.88 23.60
N ASN A 331 22.65 31.83 22.26
CA ASN A 331 22.78 33.01 21.40
C ASN A 331 21.75 32.93 20.26
N THR A 332 21.07 34.05 19.97
CA THR A 332 20.13 34.17 18.84
C THR A 332 19.10 33.03 18.73
N GLY A 333 18.59 32.52 19.85
CA GLY A 333 17.60 31.44 19.86
C GLY A 333 18.18 30.01 19.81
N ILE A 334 19.51 29.86 19.79
CA ILE A 334 20.22 28.57 19.65
C ILE A 334 21.17 28.35 20.84
N TRP A 335 21.15 27.15 21.39
CA TRP A 335 22.15 26.61 22.30
C TRP A 335 23.38 26.14 21.52
N LEU A 336 24.54 26.70 21.83
CA LEU A 336 25.82 26.37 21.24
C LEU A 336 26.73 25.73 22.29
N GLY A 337 27.42 24.66 21.92
CA GLY A 337 28.47 24.05 22.71
C GLY A 337 29.72 24.93 22.81
N PRO A 338 30.69 24.57 23.66
CA PRO A 338 31.97 25.28 23.79
C PRO A 338 32.77 25.35 22.48
N ASP A 339 32.50 24.44 21.54
CA ASP A 339 33.10 24.37 20.22
C ASP A 339 32.32 25.15 19.14
N SER A 340 31.38 26.02 19.56
CA SER A 340 30.49 26.80 18.68
C SER A 340 29.57 25.97 17.79
N LYS A 341 29.41 24.67 18.06
CA LYS A 341 28.45 23.81 17.35
C LYS A 341 27.10 23.82 18.05
N PRO A 342 25.99 23.65 17.31
CA PRO A 342 24.68 23.57 17.92
C PRO A 342 24.54 22.32 18.81
N CYS A 343 23.90 22.48 19.97
CA CYS A 343 23.59 21.37 20.86
C CYS A 343 22.48 20.50 20.25
N LEU A 344 22.74 19.19 20.13
CA LEU A 344 21.74 18.21 19.68
C LEU A 344 20.92 17.71 20.88
N PRO A 345 19.58 17.82 20.85
CA PRO A 345 18.73 17.23 21.87
C PRO A 345 18.75 15.68 21.83
N LYS A 346 18.74 15.05 23.00
CA LYS A 346 18.66 13.60 23.23
C LYS A 346 17.50 12.95 22.50
N HIS A 347 16.40 13.68 22.34
CA HIS A 347 15.24 13.26 21.57
C HIS A 347 15.60 12.79 20.14
N PHE A 348 16.60 13.41 19.52
CA PHE A 348 17.04 13.10 18.16
C PHE A 348 18.20 12.09 18.11
N PHE A 349 18.76 11.66 19.26
CA PHE A 349 19.89 10.73 19.28
C PHE A 349 19.59 9.41 18.54
N PRO A 350 18.43 8.76 18.70
CA PRO A 350 18.12 7.54 17.94
C PRO A 350 18.05 7.79 16.43
N HIS A 351 17.59 8.98 16.01
CA HIS A 351 17.50 9.35 14.60
C HIS A 351 18.89 9.55 14.00
N PHE A 352 19.74 10.38 14.61
CA PHE A 352 21.11 10.60 14.14
C PHE A 352 21.99 9.35 14.27
N ALA A 353 21.75 8.49 15.27
CA ALA A 353 22.39 7.18 15.36
C ALA A 353 22.02 6.28 14.16
N LYS A 354 20.73 6.20 13.80
CA LYS A 354 20.31 5.44 12.62
C LYS A 354 20.87 6.03 11.33
N LEU A 355 20.86 7.37 11.19
CA LEU A 355 21.41 8.07 10.03
C LEU A 355 22.90 7.75 9.83
N THR A 356 23.69 7.81 10.90
CA THR A 356 25.14 7.55 10.83
C THR A 356 25.50 6.07 10.76
N HIS A 357 24.65 5.18 11.27
CA HIS A 357 24.86 3.74 11.15
C HIS A 357 24.38 3.16 9.80
N GLY A 358 23.34 3.75 9.21
CA GLY A 358 22.57 3.19 8.09
C GLY A 358 23.15 3.35 6.69
N LEU A 359 24.29 4.04 6.52
CA LEU A 359 24.90 4.25 5.20
C LEU A 359 26.16 3.39 4.95
N ASP A 360 26.97 3.10 5.98
CA ASP A 360 28.26 2.39 5.81
C ASP A 360 28.54 1.29 6.88
N HIS A 361 27.57 0.90 7.72
CA HIS A 361 27.80 0.00 8.87
C HIS A 361 29.01 0.45 9.73
N ILE A 362 29.02 1.73 10.09
CA ILE A 362 30.11 2.36 10.83
C ILE A 362 30.13 1.87 12.29
N SER A 363 31.32 1.63 12.84
CA SER A 363 31.48 1.27 14.26
C SER A 363 30.90 2.34 15.20
N LYS A 364 30.54 1.96 16.43
CA LYS A 364 30.03 2.90 17.45
C LYS A 364 30.91 4.14 17.60
N GLY A 365 32.23 3.98 17.52
CA GLY A 365 33.18 5.10 17.56
C GLY A 365 33.07 6.03 16.35
N GLY A 366 32.94 5.47 15.15
CA GLY A 366 32.78 6.27 13.93
C GLY A 366 31.45 7.02 13.86
N MET A 367 30.37 6.47 14.43
CA MET A 367 29.09 7.18 14.58
C MET A 367 29.23 8.43 15.46
N VAL A 368 29.94 8.32 16.59
CA VAL A 368 30.21 9.46 17.48
C VAL A 368 31.05 10.52 16.74
N VAL A 369 32.07 10.10 15.98
CA VAL A 369 32.90 11.03 15.19
C VAL A 369 32.06 11.77 14.15
N ALA A 370 31.21 11.07 13.40
CA ALA A 370 30.36 11.67 12.37
C ALA A 370 29.37 12.71 12.96
N ILE A 371 28.75 12.40 14.11
CA ILE A 371 27.81 13.33 14.75
C ILE A 371 28.55 14.53 15.37
N THR A 372 29.71 14.31 15.99
CA THR A 372 30.48 15.39 16.65
C THR A 372 31.17 16.34 15.67
N GLN A 373 31.21 16.02 14.36
CA GLN A 373 31.64 16.97 13.32
C GLN A 373 30.67 18.14 13.17
N THR A 374 29.36 17.91 13.36
CA THR A 374 28.30 18.88 13.08
C THR A 374 27.55 19.34 14.33
N TRP A 375 27.47 18.48 15.35
CA TRP A 375 26.70 18.73 16.56
C TRP A 375 27.56 18.65 17.83
N PHE A 376 27.24 19.50 18.80
CA PHE A 376 27.66 19.27 20.17
C PHE A 376 26.67 18.30 20.84
N THR A 377 27.16 17.20 21.39
CA THR A 377 26.33 16.19 22.05
C THR A 377 26.79 15.94 23.48
N LYS A 378 25.85 15.95 24.44
CA LYS A 378 26.12 15.56 25.83
C LYS A 378 25.34 14.28 26.16
N GLY A 379 26.06 13.17 26.27
CA GLY A 379 25.50 11.83 26.53
C GLY A 379 25.27 10.96 25.29
N PHE A 380 25.81 11.36 24.13
CA PHE A 380 25.87 10.49 22.95
C PHE A 380 27.22 9.75 22.96
N THR A 381 27.28 8.62 23.67
CA THR A 381 28.53 7.89 23.96
C THR A 381 28.51 6.46 23.42
N THR A 382 29.69 5.87 23.26
CA THR A 382 29.85 4.47 22.86
C THR A 382 29.55 3.47 23.98
N LEU A 383 29.50 3.95 25.22
CA LEU A 383 29.19 3.22 26.45
C LEU A 383 27.71 3.45 26.80
N ALA A 384 27.02 2.38 27.20
CA ALA A 384 25.69 2.47 27.80
C ALA A 384 25.86 2.92 29.26
N GLU A 385 25.26 4.05 29.62
CA GLU A 385 25.06 4.47 31.00
C GLU A 385 23.73 3.92 31.53
#